data_AF-A0A940M9Z5-F1
#
_entry.id   AF-A0A940M9Z5-F1
#
_cell.length_a   1.000
_cell.length_b   1.000
_cell.length_c   1.000
_cell.angle_alpha   90.00
_cell.angle_beta   90.00
_cell.angle_gamma   90.00
#
_symmetry.space_group_name_H-M   'P 1'
#
loop_
_entity.id
_entity.type
_entity.pdbx_description
1 polymer ?
#
loop_
_entity_poly.entity_id
_entity_poly.type
_entity_poly.pdbx_seq_one_letter_code
_entity_poly.pdbx_strand_id
1 'polypeptide(L)'
;MDAVRIAEAGRDALALSGSTAEVVAEAWQAQALAQAVGLRLAAQAPPRERTAACELADAGERGCGPVGHAALRAAGGLRAEALTGPVDARAALTALGLLLEEAGMALVAVATAADDAWVYWQCVEAIDAAAESGDRVTALLGLVAGREREPEPCERHGPGPPRGGGV
;
A
#
# COMPACT_ATOMS: atom_id res chain seq x y z
N MET A 1 -7.26 9.95 -10.11
CA MET A 1 -7.24 10.18 -8.65
C MET A 1 -5.87 9.78 -8.12
N ASP A 2 -5.39 10.38 -7.04
CA ASP A 2 -4.14 9.96 -6.38
C ASP A 2 -4.40 8.91 -5.28
N ALA A 3 -3.35 8.22 -4.84
CA ALA A 3 -3.46 7.14 -3.86
C ALA A 3 -3.88 7.61 -2.47
N VAL A 4 -3.52 8.83 -2.08
CA VAL A 4 -3.84 9.40 -0.76
C VAL A 4 -5.35 9.61 -0.66
N ARG A 5 -5.96 10.20 -1.68
CA ARG A 5 -7.41 10.44 -1.72
C ARG A 5 -8.22 9.14 -1.76
N ILE A 6 -7.71 8.11 -2.43
CA ILE A 6 -8.36 6.78 -2.42
C ILE A 6 -8.28 6.17 -1.02
N ALA A 7 -7.14 6.31 -0.34
CA ALA A 7 -6.96 5.82 1.02
C ALA A 7 -7.87 6.55 2.03
N GLU A 8 -7.94 7.88 1.96
CA GLU A 8 -8.85 8.71 2.77
C GLU A 8 -10.31 8.32 2.56
N ALA A 9 -10.74 8.14 1.31
CA ALA A 9 -12.10 7.68 1.01
C ALA A 9 -12.41 6.29 1.59
N GLY A 10 -11.42 5.39 1.64
CA GLY A 10 -11.56 4.08 2.28
C GLY A 10 -11.71 4.18 3.80
N ARG A 11 -10.96 5.09 4.44
CA ARG A 11 -11.06 5.34 5.89
C ARG A 11 -12.41 5.94 6.27
N ASP A 12 -12.88 6.91 5.51
CA ASP A 12 -14.22 7.48 5.68
C ASP A 12 -15.31 6.41 5.51
N ALA A 13 -15.17 5.51 4.53
CA ALA A 13 -16.10 4.42 4.31
C ALA A 13 -16.06 3.37 5.44
N LEU A 14 -14.89 3.04 5.98
CA LEU A 14 -14.75 2.20 7.17
C LEU A 14 -15.45 2.82 8.38
N ALA A 15 -15.26 4.12 8.61
CA ALA A 15 -15.90 4.83 9.72
C ALA A 15 -17.44 4.88 9.62
N LEU A 16 -17.96 4.83 8.40
CA LEU A 16 -19.40 4.80 8.10
C LEU A 16 -19.98 3.39 7.99
N SER A 17 -19.14 2.34 8.03
CA SER A 17 -19.59 0.97 7.84
C SER A 17 -20.48 0.52 9.02
N GLY A 18 -21.72 0.15 8.71
CA GLY A 18 -22.72 -0.28 9.68
C GLY A 18 -22.87 -1.80 9.79
N SER A 19 -22.21 -2.55 8.89
CA SER A 19 -22.34 -3.99 8.80
C SER A 19 -21.00 -4.69 8.58
N THR A 20 -20.94 -5.97 8.98
CA THR A 20 -19.82 -6.87 8.71
C THR A 20 -19.44 -6.92 7.23
N ALA A 21 -20.43 -6.94 6.34
CA ALA A 21 -20.19 -7.02 4.90
C ALA A 21 -19.51 -5.76 4.35
N GLU A 22 -19.86 -4.58 4.86
CA GLU A 22 -19.24 -3.31 4.48
C GLU A 22 -17.79 -3.24 4.98
N VAL A 23 -17.53 -3.59 6.25
CA VAL A 23 -16.16 -3.63 6.79
C VAL A 23 -15.26 -4.56 5.98
N VAL A 24 -15.75 -5.76 5.66
CA VAL A 24 -15.01 -6.74 4.86
C VAL A 24 -14.77 -6.21 3.43
N ALA A 25 -15.75 -5.55 2.82
CA ALA A 25 -15.60 -4.94 1.51
C ALA A 25 -14.53 -3.83 1.51
N GLU A 26 -14.51 -2.98 2.54
CA GLU A 26 -13.52 -1.91 2.68
C GLU A 26 -12.11 -2.44 2.94
N ALA A 27 -11.97 -3.49 3.75
CA ALA A 27 -10.68 -4.15 3.94
C ALA A 27 -10.10 -4.67 2.61
N TRP A 28 -10.93 -5.14 1.69
CA TRP A 28 -10.46 -5.54 0.36
C TRP A 28 -10.15 -4.38 -0.57
N GLN A 29 -10.89 -3.27 -0.47
CA GLN A 29 -10.52 -2.05 -1.18
C GLN A 29 -9.13 -1.58 -0.73
N ALA A 30 -8.79 -1.72 0.55
CA ALA A 30 -7.45 -1.44 1.07
C ALA A 30 -6.38 -2.38 0.48
N GLN A 31 -6.65 -3.68 0.38
CA GLN A 31 -5.73 -4.65 -0.25
C GLN A 31 -5.53 -4.39 -1.74
N ALA A 32 -6.59 -4.09 -2.48
CA ALA A 32 -6.48 -3.74 -3.88
C ALA A 32 -5.74 -2.41 -4.11
N LEU A 33 -5.91 -1.44 -3.20
CA LEU A 33 -5.10 -0.23 -3.22
C LEU A 33 -3.63 -0.54 -2.95
N ALA A 34 -3.33 -1.44 -2.00
CA ALA A 34 -1.96 -1.90 -1.75
C ALA A 34 -1.34 -2.55 -2.99
N GLN A 35 -2.09 -3.41 -3.68
CA GLN A 35 -1.67 -4.01 -4.94
C GLN A 35 -1.35 -2.94 -6.00
N ALA A 36 -2.29 -2.02 -6.24
CA ALA A 36 -2.15 -0.99 -7.25
C ALA A 36 -1.00 -0.02 -6.96
N VAL A 37 -0.84 0.39 -5.69
CA VAL A 37 0.27 1.24 -5.26
C VAL A 37 1.60 0.50 -5.43
N GLY A 38 1.69 -0.76 -5.01
CA GLY A 38 2.88 -1.59 -5.20
C GLY A 38 3.30 -1.69 -6.67
N LEU A 39 2.38 -2.01 -7.57
CA LEU A 39 2.64 -2.09 -9.01
C LEU A 39 3.09 -0.74 -9.60
N ARG A 40 2.43 0.36 -9.20
CA ARG A 40 2.80 1.71 -9.66
C ARG A 40 4.19 2.11 -9.18
N LEU A 41 4.52 1.81 -7.92
CA LEU A 41 5.83 2.11 -7.34
C LEU A 41 6.91 1.23 -7.96
N ALA A 42 6.67 -0.06 -8.20
CA ALA A 42 7.62 -0.94 -8.86
C ALA A 42 8.01 -0.45 -10.27
N ALA A 43 7.04 0.12 -11.01
CA ALA A 43 7.29 0.72 -12.31
C ALA A 43 8.13 2.02 -12.26
N GLN A 44 8.06 2.76 -11.16
CA GLN A 44 8.75 4.05 -10.97
C GLN A 44 10.09 3.90 -10.21
N ALA A 45 10.24 2.80 -9.46
CA ALA A 45 11.28 2.62 -8.47
C ALA A 45 12.65 2.26 -9.07
N PRO A 46 13.74 2.73 -8.45
CA PRO A 46 15.07 2.18 -8.65
C PRO A 46 15.12 0.68 -8.26
N PRO A 47 16.15 -0.08 -8.69
CA PRO A 47 16.19 -1.53 -8.52
C PRO A 47 16.07 -2.02 -7.07
N ARG A 48 16.55 -1.26 -6.08
CA ARG A 48 16.53 -1.65 -4.66
C ARG A 48 15.13 -1.61 -4.06
N GLU A 49 14.33 -0.61 -4.41
CA GLU A 49 12.96 -0.43 -3.92
C GLU A 49 11.95 -1.20 -4.75
N ARG A 50 12.30 -1.55 -6.00
CA ARG A 50 11.43 -2.31 -6.90
C ARG A 50 11.01 -3.65 -6.32
N THR A 51 11.94 -4.40 -5.72
CA THR A 51 11.63 -5.70 -5.10
C THR A 51 10.60 -5.52 -3.97
N ALA A 52 10.83 -4.58 -3.06
CA ALA A 52 9.90 -4.29 -1.96
C ALA A 52 8.53 -3.78 -2.46
N ALA A 53 8.51 -3.03 -3.56
CA ALA A 53 7.26 -2.59 -4.20
C ALA A 53 6.49 -3.75 -4.86
N CYS A 54 7.18 -4.71 -5.50
CA CYS A 54 6.57 -5.95 -5.98
C CYS A 54 6.05 -6.80 -4.81
N GLU A 55 6.81 -6.91 -3.72
CA GLU A 55 6.39 -7.62 -2.52
C GLU A 55 5.13 -7.03 -1.87
N LEU A 56 4.97 -5.70 -1.91
CA LEU A 56 3.72 -5.04 -1.52
C LEU A 56 2.58 -5.38 -2.49
N ALA A 57 2.86 -5.40 -3.80
CA ALA A 57 1.88 -5.75 -4.80
C ALA A 57 1.34 -7.18 -4.60
N ASP A 58 2.24 -8.13 -4.40
CA ASP A 58 1.93 -9.54 -4.19
C ASP A 58 1.18 -9.78 -2.88
N ALA A 59 1.47 -9.01 -1.82
CA ALA A 59 0.72 -9.07 -0.56
C ALA A 59 -0.72 -8.58 -0.75
N GLY A 60 -0.91 -7.45 -1.43
CA GLY A 60 -2.23 -6.91 -1.76
C GLY A 60 -3.09 -7.86 -2.61
N GLU A 61 -2.49 -8.54 -3.58
CA GLU A 61 -3.19 -9.52 -4.41
C GLU A 61 -3.68 -10.72 -3.57
N ARG A 62 -2.83 -11.25 -2.69
CA ARG A 62 -3.17 -12.40 -1.84
C ARG A 62 -4.28 -12.09 -0.85
N GLY A 63 -4.43 -10.83 -0.44
CA GLY A 63 -5.54 -10.36 0.39
C GLY A 63 -6.91 -10.36 -0.30
N CYS A 64 -7.00 -10.55 -1.61
CA CYS A 64 -8.23 -10.48 -2.40
C CYS A 64 -8.92 -11.86 -2.57
N GLY A 65 -9.25 -12.54 -1.47
CA GLY A 65 -9.87 -13.87 -1.47
C GLY A 65 -11.24 -14.00 -2.21
N PRO A 66 -11.86 -15.19 -2.27
CA PRO A 66 -13.06 -15.43 -3.09
C PRO A 66 -14.35 -14.74 -2.59
N VAL A 67 -14.54 -14.60 -1.28
CA VAL A 67 -15.61 -13.75 -0.72
C VAL A 67 -15.37 -12.29 -1.15
N GLY A 68 -14.08 -11.95 -1.35
CA GLY A 68 -13.51 -10.73 -1.90
C GLY A 68 -14.28 -10.13 -3.04
N HIS A 69 -14.17 -10.90 -4.12
CA HIS A 69 -14.76 -10.60 -5.39
C HIS A 69 -16.29 -10.48 -5.34
N ALA A 70 -16.98 -11.10 -4.38
CA ALA A 70 -18.43 -10.99 -4.28
C ALA A 70 -18.88 -9.64 -3.70
N ALA A 71 -18.33 -9.22 -2.55
CA ALA A 71 -18.70 -7.92 -1.97
C ALA A 71 -18.20 -6.75 -2.83
N LEU A 72 -17.05 -6.94 -3.48
CA LEU A 72 -16.44 -5.92 -4.33
C LEU A 72 -17.23 -5.70 -5.64
N ARG A 73 -17.85 -6.77 -6.17
CA ARG A 73 -18.82 -6.68 -7.28
C ARG A 73 -20.11 -5.96 -6.85
N ALA A 74 -20.52 -6.09 -5.58
CA ALA A 74 -21.66 -5.37 -5.04
C ALA A 74 -21.36 -3.87 -4.78
N ALA A 75 -20.12 -3.54 -4.44
CA ALA A 75 -19.65 -2.17 -4.17
C ALA A 75 -19.40 -1.33 -5.44
N GLY A 76 -19.62 -1.87 -6.63
CA GLY A 76 -19.45 -1.13 -7.89
C GLY A 76 -18.03 -1.12 -8.46
N GLY A 77 -17.15 -2.01 -8.00
CA GLY A 77 -15.78 -2.18 -8.54
C GLY A 77 -14.67 -1.70 -7.60
N LEU A 78 -13.44 -1.66 -8.12
CA LEU A 78 -12.24 -1.31 -7.37
C LEU A 78 -11.95 0.19 -7.43
N ARG A 79 -11.92 0.87 -6.27
CA ARG A 79 -11.50 2.29 -6.22
C ARG A 79 -10.06 2.46 -6.69
N ALA A 80 -9.24 1.43 -6.52
CA ALA A 80 -7.86 1.39 -7.00
C ALA A 80 -7.74 1.55 -8.53
N GLU A 81 -8.77 1.22 -9.31
CA GLU A 81 -8.78 1.47 -10.77
C GLU A 81 -8.79 2.97 -11.11
N ALA A 82 -9.26 3.82 -10.20
CA ALA A 82 -9.22 5.28 -10.36
C ALA A 82 -7.82 5.88 -10.15
N LEU A 83 -6.82 5.07 -9.78
CA LEU A 83 -5.45 5.51 -9.58
C LEU A 83 -4.78 5.86 -10.90
N THR A 84 -4.49 7.15 -11.08
CA THR A 84 -3.95 7.71 -12.32
C THR A 84 -2.68 8.51 -12.04
N GLY A 85 -1.69 8.40 -12.93
CA GLY A 85 -0.46 9.21 -12.86
C GLY A 85 0.61 8.63 -11.94
N PRO A 86 1.73 9.37 -11.76
CA PRO A 86 2.80 9.00 -10.84
C PRO A 86 2.33 9.05 -9.39
N VAL A 87 2.98 8.27 -8.52
CA VAL A 87 2.61 8.14 -7.12
C VAL A 87 3.73 8.73 -6.27
N ASP A 88 3.41 9.69 -5.39
CA ASP A 88 4.31 10.09 -4.33
C ASP A 88 4.44 8.90 -3.36
N ALA A 89 5.60 8.24 -3.40
CA ALA A 89 5.85 7.03 -2.64
C ALA A 89 5.62 7.23 -1.14
N ARG A 90 6.15 8.32 -0.57
CA ARG A 90 6.10 8.54 0.88
C ARG A 90 4.68 8.85 1.33
N ALA A 91 3.99 9.74 0.62
CA ALA A 91 2.63 10.12 0.95
C ALA A 91 1.65 8.95 0.78
N ALA A 92 1.74 8.22 -0.34
CA ALA A 92 0.88 7.08 -0.63
C ALA A 92 1.06 5.93 0.36
N LEU A 93 2.31 5.56 0.67
CA LEU A 93 2.58 4.50 1.63
C LEU A 93 2.14 4.86 3.04
N THR A 94 2.29 6.13 3.44
CA THR A 94 1.82 6.60 4.75
C THR A 94 0.29 6.51 4.85
N ALA A 95 -0.42 7.02 3.84
CA ALA A 95 -1.88 6.97 3.80
C ALA A 95 -2.42 5.52 3.74
N LEU A 96 -1.77 4.66 2.95
CA LEU A 96 -2.10 3.25 2.85
C LEU A 96 -1.86 2.51 4.18
N GLY A 97 -0.74 2.78 4.87
CA GLY A 97 -0.46 2.18 6.17
C GLY A 97 -1.55 2.46 7.20
N LEU A 98 -2.02 3.71 7.28
CA LEU A 98 -3.13 4.09 8.16
C LEU A 98 -4.44 3.38 7.79
N LEU A 99 -4.76 3.29 6.49
CA LEU A 99 -5.94 2.57 6.03
C LEU A 99 -5.88 1.07 6.39
N LEU A 100 -4.73 0.42 6.22
CA LEU A 100 -4.54 -1.00 6.53
C LEU A 100 -4.67 -1.26 8.04
N GLU A 101 -4.15 -0.36 8.87
CA GLU A 101 -4.28 -0.43 10.34
C GLU A 101 -5.75 -0.33 10.77
N GLU A 102 -6.48 0.66 10.23
CA GLU A 102 -7.91 0.84 10.52
C GLU A 102 -8.76 -0.33 10.02
N ALA A 103 -8.48 -0.85 8.82
CA ALA A 103 -9.13 -2.03 8.28
C ALA A 103 -8.88 -3.26 9.18
N GLY A 104 -7.64 -3.47 9.63
CA GLY A 104 -7.29 -4.55 10.55
C GLY A 104 -8.05 -4.46 11.87
N MET A 105 -8.10 -3.27 12.48
CA MET A 105 -8.88 -3.05 13.71
C MET A 105 -10.38 -3.30 13.52
N ALA A 106 -10.95 -2.85 12.40
CA ALA A 106 -12.36 -3.08 12.09
C ALA A 106 -12.66 -4.58 11.89
N LEU A 107 -11.77 -5.31 11.21
CA LEU A 107 -11.89 -6.75 11.03
C LEU A 107 -11.78 -7.53 12.35
N VAL A 108 -10.96 -7.08 13.31
CA VAL A 108 -10.92 -7.68 14.65
C VAL A 108 -12.28 -7.56 15.33
N ALA A 109 -12.91 -6.37 15.26
CA ALA A 109 -14.24 -6.18 15.83
C ALA A 109 -15.27 -7.13 15.18
N VAL A 110 -15.23 -7.27 13.86
CA VAL A 110 -16.08 -8.22 13.12
C VAL A 110 -15.82 -9.67 13.55
N ALA A 111 -14.55 -10.09 13.63
CA ALA A 111 -14.17 -11.44 14.03
C ALA A 111 -14.68 -11.77 15.43
N THR A 112 -14.56 -10.83 16.38
CA THR A 112 -15.03 -11.03 17.76
C THR A 112 -16.56 -11.12 17.88
N ALA A 113 -17.29 -10.59 16.90
CA ALA A 113 -18.75 -10.64 16.84
C ALA A 113 -19.28 -11.77 15.94
N ALA A 114 -18.40 -12.57 15.33
CA ALA A 114 -18.79 -13.62 14.40
C ALA A 114 -19.35 -14.84 15.17
N ASP A 115 -20.65 -15.11 14.98
CA ASP A 115 -21.30 -16.33 15.51
C ASP A 115 -21.01 -17.57 14.65
N ASP A 116 -20.51 -17.36 13.43
CA ASP A 116 -20.20 -18.42 12.46
C ASP A 116 -18.68 -18.64 12.35
N ALA A 117 -18.25 -19.88 12.53
CA ALA A 117 -16.83 -20.24 12.54
C ALA A 117 -16.14 -20.00 11.19
N TRP A 118 -16.87 -20.10 10.07
CA TRP A 118 -16.32 -19.80 8.75
C TRP A 118 -16.09 -18.30 8.59
N VAL A 119 -17.04 -17.46 9.00
CA VAL A 119 -16.90 -15.99 9.00
C VAL A 119 -15.72 -15.56 9.88
N TYR A 120 -15.58 -16.13 11.07
CA TYR A 120 -14.43 -15.88 11.96
C TYR A 120 -13.10 -16.14 11.24
N TRP A 121 -12.93 -17.33 10.65
CA TRP A 121 -11.68 -17.69 9.95
C TRP A 121 -11.40 -16.79 8.75
N GLN A 122 -12.43 -16.42 7.97
CA GLN A 122 -12.24 -15.46 6.88
C GLN A 122 -11.79 -14.09 7.38
N CYS A 123 -12.25 -13.65 8.55
CA CYS A 123 -11.77 -12.40 9.16
C CYS A 123 -10.31 -12.53 9.62
N VAL A 124 -9.93 -13.66 10.21
CA VAL A 124 -8.53 -13.92 10.61
C VAL A 124 -7.59 -13.83 9.39
N GLU A 125 -7.92 -14.48 8.29
CA GLU A 125 -7.13 -14.41 7.06
C GLU A 125 -7.04 -12.97 6.52
N ALA A 126 -8.13 -12.21 6.59
CA ALA A 126 -8.14 -10.81 6.17
C ALA A 126 -7.31 -9.90 7.09
N ILE A 127 -7.30 -10.16 8.40
CA ILE A 127 -6.44 -9.48 9.39
C ILE A 127 -4.98 -9.77 9.09
N ASP A 128 -4.62 -11.03 8.86
CA ASP A 128 -3.25 -11.43 8.54
C ASP A 128 -2.78 -10.81 7.22
N ALA A 129 -3.64 -10.75 6.21
CA ALA A 129 -3.35 -10.05 4.96
C ALA A 129 -3.16 -8.54 5.16
N ALA A 130 -3.94 -7.89 6.03
CA ALA A 130 -3.78 -6.47 6.37
C ALA A 130 -2.46 -6.22 7.09
N ALA A 131 -2.10 -7.07 8.05
CA ALA A 131 -0.83 -7.01 8.76
C ALA A 131 0.36 -7.23 7.81
N GLU A 132 0.32 -8.25 6.95
CA GLU A 132 1.40 -8.50 5.98
C GLU A 132 1.60 -7.30 5.04
N SER A 133 0.52 -6.76 4.47
CA SER A 133 0.59 -5.56 3.63
C SER A 133 1.15 -4.35 4.41
N GLY A 134 0.78 -4.19 5.68
CA GLY A 134 1.29 -3.14 6.57
C GLY A 134 2.80 -3.27 6.85
N ASP A 135 3.30 -4.50 7.03
CA ASP A 135 4.73 -4.78 7.18
C ASP A 135 5.49 -4.42 5.90
N ARG A 136 4.94 -4.74 4.72
CA ARG A 136 5.55 -4.37 3.42
C ARG A 136 5.55 -2.86 3.21
N VAL A 137 4.49 -2.16 3.60
CA VAL A 137 4.44 -0.70 3.59
C VAL A 137 5.55 -0.11 4.46
N THR A 138 5.70 -0.63 5.69
CA THR A 138 6.72 -0.16 6.64
C THR A 138 8.14 -0.39 6.11
N ALA A 139 8.41 -1.58 5.56
CA ALA A 139 9.69 -1.90 4.96
C ALA A 139 10.03 -0.96 3.79
N LEU A 140 9.07 -0.71 2.90
CA LEU A 140 9.25 0.15 1.74
C LEU A 140 9.41 1.63 2.13
N LEU A 141 8.67 2.11 3.13
CA LEU A 141 8.89 3.45 3.72
C LEU A 141 10.30 3.60 4.27
N GLY A 142 10.84 2.56 4.91
CA GLY A 142 12.22 2.54 5.38
C GLY A 142 13.24 2.76 4.26
N LEU A 143 13.04 2.10 3.11
CA LEU A 143 13.89 2.27 1.93
C LEU A 143 13.77 3.66 1.32
N VAL A 144 12.54 4.16 1.14
CA VAL A 144 12.28 5.51 0.60
C VAL A 144 12.93 6.58 1.47
N ALA A 145 12.75 6.50 2.79
CA ALA A 145 13.35 7.44 3.73
C ALA A 145 14.88 7.29 3.84
N GLY A 146 15.43 6.10 3.57
CA GLY A 146 16.87 5.88 3.45
C GLY A 146 17.46 6.65 2.27
N ARG A 147 16.84 6.52 1.09
CA ARG A 147 17.26 7.22 -0.13
C ARG A 147 17.20 8.74 0.01
N GLU A 148 16.14 9.28 0.61
CA GLU A 148 16.01 10.73 0.84
C GLU A 148 17.13 11.30 1.73
N ARG A 149 17.79 10.45 2.54
CA ARG A 149 18.90 10.85 3.43
C ARG A 149 20.28 10.62 2.84
N GLU A 150 20.42 9.78 1.80
CA GLU A 150 21.70 9.62 1.11
C GLU A 150 22.02 10.92 0.37
N PRO A 151 23.05 11.69 0.79
CA PRO A 151 23.43 12.88 0.05
C PRO A 151 23.87 12.47 -1.35
N GLU A 152 23.38 13.18 -2.37
CA GLU A 152 23.91 13.12 -3.74
C GLU A 152 25.45 13.09 -3.67
N PRO A 153 26.11 12.11 -4.31
CA PRO A 153 27.56 12.06 -4.31
C PRO A 153 28.06 13.39 -4.88
N CYS A 154 28.76 14.18 -4.04
CA CYS A 154 29.41 15.41 -4.48
C CYS A 154 30.19 15.06 -5.76
N GLU A 155 29.74 15.60 -6.90
CA GLU A 155 30.40 15.38 -8.18
C GLU A 155 31.87 15.71 -7.97
N ARG A 156 32.73 14.68 -8.06
CA ARG A 156 34.18 14.87 -8.01
C ARG A 156 34.51 15.83 -9.15
N HIS A 157 34.75 17.08 -8.79
CA HIS A 157 35.38 18.07 -9.67
C HIS A 157 36.63 17.40 -10.23
N GLY A 158 36.61 17.11 -11.53
CA GLY A 158 37.68 16.41 -12.23
C GLY A 158 39.03 17.12 -12.04
N PRO A 159 40.15 16.43 -12.27
CA PRO A 159 41.47 17.01 -12.11
C PRO A 159 41.56 18.29 -12.95
N GLY A 160 41.90 19.40 -12.28
CA GLY A 160 42.01 20.71 -12.92
C GLY A 160 42.93 20.68 -14.14
N PRO A 161 42.70 21.56 -15.13
CA PRO A 161 43.39 21.49 -16.40
C PRO A 161 44.91 21.62 -16.22
N PRO A 162 45.72 20.96 -17.06
CA PRO A 162 47.18 21.07 -16.98
C PRO A 162 47.58 22.52 -17.23
N ARG A 163 48.32 23.11 -16.28
CA ARG A 163 48.99 24.41 -16.49
C ARG A 163 50.07 24.22 -17.54
N GLY A 164 49.69 24.43 -18.80
CA GLY A 164 50.61 24.62 -19.91
C GLY A 164 51.13 26.06 -19.93
N GLY A 165 52.45 26.18 -19.88
CA GLY A 165 53.21 27.42 -20.09
C GLY A 165 54.63 27.19 -19.58
N GLY A 166 55.67 27.00 -20.38
CA GLY A 166 55.89 27.48 -21.74
C GLY A 166 56.89 28.64 -21.69
N VAL A 167 58.15 28.28 -21.93
CA VAL A 167 59.37 29.09 -22.19
C VAL A 167 60.03 29.78 -20.99
#